data_AF-A0A1G7JXB7-F1
#
_entry.id   AF-A0A1G7JXB7-F1
#
_cell.length_a   1.000
_cell.length_b   1.000
_cell.length_c   1.000
_cell.angle_alpha   90.00
_cell.angle_beta   90.00
_cell.angle_gamma   90.00
#
_symmetry.space_group_name_H-M   'P 1'
#
loop_
_entity.id
_entity.type
_entity.pdbx_description
1 polymer ?
#
loop_
_entity_poly.entity_id
_entity_poly.type
_entity_poly.pdbx_seq_one_letter_code
_entity_poly.pdbx_strand_id
1 'polypeptide(L)' 'MIRRAKKTATDTRSVDIDDAYALEFWASEFGVSQARLKAAVLAAGADAPSVKRELNKPKTA' A
#
# COMPACT_ATOMS: atom_id res chain seq x y z
N MET A 1 -6.86 22.31 -24.74
CA MET A 1 -7.34 21.47 -23.62
C MET A 1 -6.15 20.77 -22.99
N ILE A 2 -5.75 21.20 -21.79
CA ILE A 2 -4.77 20.47 -20.96
C ILE A 2 -5.43 19.16 -20.53
N ARG A 3 -5.17 18.07 -21.27
CA ARG A 3 -5.50 16.72 -20.81
C ARG A 3 -4.62 16.46 -19.59
N ARG A 4 -5.10 16.83 -18.40
CA ARG A 4 -4.55 16.30 -17.15
C ARG A 4 -4.71 14.80 -17.27
N ALA A 5 -3.63 14.10 -17.61
CA ALA A 5 -3.59 12.66 -17.58
C ALA A 5 -4.09 12.26 -16.19
N LYS A 6 -5.34 11.79 -16.14
CA LYS A 6 -5.98 11.26 -14.94
C LYS A 6 -5.01 10.21 -14.47
N LYS A 7 -4.38 10.47 -13.32
CA LYS A 7 -3.27 9.68 -12.78
C LYS A 7 -3.61 8.22 -13.01
N THR A 8 -2.82 7.65 -13.91
CA THR A 8 -2.88 6.30 -14.45
C THR A 8 -3.29 5.33 -13.37
N ALA A 9 -4.36 4.58 -13.63
CA ALA A 9 -4.78 3.39 -12.90
C ALA A 9 -4.19 3.31 -11.49
N THR A 10 -4.86 3.96 -10.51
CA THR A 10 -4.69 3.59 -9.10
C THR A 10 -4.76 2.08 -9.07
N ASP A 11 -3.63 1.40 -8.83
CA ASP A 11 -3.53 -0.06 -8.79
C ASP A 11 -4.65 -0.51 -7.85
N THR A 12 -5.77 -1.01 -8.40
CA THR A 12 -7.01 -1.26 -7.65
C THR A 12 -6.88 -2.48 -6.75
N ARG A 13 -5.65 -2.93 -6.52
CA ARG A 13 -5.39 -4.07 -5.67
C ARG A 13 -5.49 -3.63 -4.22
N SER A 14 -6.37 -4.30 -3.50
CA SER A 14 -6.44 -4.18 -2.05
C SER A 14 -5.47 -5.18 -1.42
N VAL A 15 -4.84 -4.77 -0.32
CA VAL A 15 -4.06 -5.58 0.59
C VAL A 15 -5.05 -6.18 1.58
N ASP A 16 -5.38 -7.44 1.38
CA ASP A 16 -6.13 -8.21 2.36
C ASP A 16 -5.18 -8.61 3.50
N ILE A 17 -5.57 -8.30 4.74
CA ILE A 17 -4.78 -8.61 5.94
C ILE A 17 -5.20 -9.93 6.60
N ASP A 18 -6.34 -10.49 6.17
CA ASP A 18 -6.83 -11.80 6.58
C ASP A 18 -6.18 -12.89 5.71
N ASP A 19 -5.90 -12.58 4.45
CA ASP A 19 -5.18 -13.45 3.54
C ASP A 19 -3.66 -13.42 3.80
N ALA A 20 -3.14 -14.52 4.35
CA ALA A 20 -1.72 -14.68 4.64
C ALA A 20 -0.85 -14.63 3.37
N TYR A 21 -1.35 -15.14 2.25
CA TYR A 21 -0.63 -15.13 0.97
C TYR A 21 -0.56 -13.70 0.41
N ALA A 22 -1.64 -12.93 0.51
CA ALA A 22 -1.64 -11.52 0.13
C ALA A 22 -0.62 -10.73 0.98
N LEU A 23 -0.59 -10.97 2.29
CA LEU A 23 0.38 -10.32 3.18
C LEU A 23 1.83 -10.64 2.82
N GLU A 24 2.16 -11.90 2.54
CA GLU A 24 3.51 -12.27 2.12
C GLU A 24 3.88 -11.66 0.78
N PHE A 25 2.97 -11.71 -0.19
CA PHE A 25 3.17 -11.09 -1.51
C PHE A 25 3.46 -9.60 -1.39
N TRP A 26 2.63 -8.86 -0.66
CA TRP A 26 2.80 -7.42 -0.47
C TRP A 26 4.00 -7.07 0.41
N ALA A 27 4.29 -7.86 1.43
CA ALA A 27 5.50 -7.69 2.25
C ALA A 27 6.77 -7.80 1.39
N SER A 28 6.80 -8.75 0.46
CA SER A 28 7.87 -8.92 -0.52
C SER A 28 7.92 -7.74 -1.51
N GLU A 29 6.78 -7.37 -2.11
CA GLU A 29 6.68 -6.25 -3.08
C GLU A 29 7.11 -4.90 -2.49
N PHE A 30 6.75 -4.64 -1.22
CA PHE A 30 7.12 -3.42 -0.54
C PHE A 30 8.46 -3.51 0.20
N GLY A 31 9.05 -4.70 0.31
CA GLY A 31 10.27 -4.94 1.08
C GLY A 31 10.13 -4.60 2.56
N VAL A 32 8.96 -4.84 3.14
CA VAL A 32 8.66 -4.55 4.56
C VAL A 32 8.23 -5.81 5.29
N SER A 33 8.29 -5.78 6.63
CA SER A 33 7.72 -6.88 7.43
C SER A 33 6.20 -6.88 7.38
N GLN A 34 5.59 -8.07 7.51
CA GLN A 34 4.12 -8.21 7.58
C GLN A 34 3.51 -7.34 8.70
N ALA A 35 4.21 -7.19 9.83
CA ALA A 35 3.76 -6.31 10.91
C ALA A 35 3.71 -4.83 10.47
N ARG A 36 4.72 -4.36 9.75
CA ARG A 36 4.77 -2.99 9.22
C ARG A 36 3.74 -2.78 8.11
N LEU A 37 3.51 -3.79 7.29
CA LEU A 37 2.45 -3.79 6.28
C LEU A 37 1.06 -3.69 6.93
N LYS A 38 0.76 -4.52 7.94
CA LYS A 38 -0.50 -4.46 8.69
C LYS A 38 -0.73 -3.10 9.34
N ALA A 39 0.30 -2.53 9.96
CA ALA A 39 0.20 -1.19 10.55
C ALA A 39 -0.11 -0.11 9.49
N ALA A 40 0.53 -0.19 8.32
CA ALA A 40 0.28 0.74 7.22
C ALA A 40 -1.13 0.56 6.62
N VAL A 41 -1.63 -0.68 6.51
CA VAL A 41 -3.00 -0.97 6.07
C VAL A 41 -4.02 -0.42 7.07
N LEU A 42 -3.77 -0.57 8.37
CA LEU A 42 -4.65 -0.01 9.41
C LEU A 42 -4.68 1.53 9.39
N ALA A 43 -3.57 2.18 9.03
CA ALA A 43 -3.46 3.63 8.98
C ALA A 43 -4.00 4.24 7.67
N ALA A 44 -3.73 3.60 6.52
CA ALA A 44 -4.01 4.14 5.20
C ALA A 44 -5.19 3.48 4.47
N GLY A 45 -5.73 2.39 5.01
CA GLY A 45 -6.74 1.54 4.38
C GLY A 45 -6.11 0.38 3.58
N ALA A 46 -6.96 -0.53 3.11
CA ALA A 46 -6.53 -1.70 2.35
C ALA A 46 -6.02 -1.36 0.94
N ASP A 47 -6.09 -0.13 0.46
CA ASP A 47 -5.58 0.21 -0.88
C ASP A 47 -4.05 0.11 -0.95
N ALA A 48 -3.51 -0.81 -1.77
CA ALA A 48 -2.07 -0.94 -2.01
C ALA A 48 -1.35 0.38 -2.34
N PRO A 49 -1.88 1.29 -3.18
CA PRO A 49 -1.23 2.58 -3.41
C PRO A 49 -1.24 3.49 -2.19
N SER A 50 -2.28 3.44 -1.33
CA SER A 50 -2.32 4.20 -0.08
C SER A 50 -1.32 3.64 0.92
N VAL A 51 -1.27 2.32 1.05
CA VAL A 51 -0.29 1.59 1.88
C VAL A 51 1.13 1.92 1.45
N LYS A 52 1.44 1.84 0.14
CA LYS A 52 2.76 2.20 -0.40
C LYS A 52 3.14 3.64 -0.06
N ARG A 53 2.18 4.56 -0.17
CA ARG A 53 2.40 5.97 0.19
C ARG A 53 2.67 6.12 1.68
N GLU A 54 1.96 5.40 2.53
CA GLU A 54 2.16 5.42 3.97
C GLU A 54 3.51 4.83 4.38
N LEU A 55 3.90 3.71 3.77
CA LEU A 55 5.21 3.09 3.97
C LEU A 55 6.37 4.00 3.52
N ASN A 56 6.14 4.83 2.49
CA ASN A 56 7.12 5.77 1.96
C ASN A 56 7.13 7.13 2.68
N LYS A 57 6.18 7.40 3.59
CA LYS A 57 6.31 8.55 4.47
C LYS A 57 7.46 8.25 5.44
N PRO A 58 8.53 9.05 5.49
CA PRO A 58 9.47 8.95 6.60
C PRO A 58 8.67 9.23 7.86
N LYS A 59 8.76 8.31 8.83
CA LYS A 59 8.19 8.51 10.17
C LYS A 59 8.77 9.83 10.69
N THR A 60 8.00 10.91 10.60
CA THR A 60 8.36 12.17 11.23
C THR A 60 8.38 11.87 12.73
N ALA A 61 9.57 11.98 13.31
CA ALA A 61 9.85 11.76 14.72
C ALA A 61 9.04 12.70 15.61
#